data_AF-A0A0F7PEM1-F1
#
_entry.id   AF-A0A0F7PEM1-F1
#
_cell.length_a   1.000
_cell.length_b   1.000
_cell.length_c   1.000
_cell.angle_alpha   90.00
_cell.angle_beta   90.00
_cell.angle_gamma   90.00
#
_symmetry.space_group_name_H-M   'P 1'
#
loop_
_entity.id
_entity.type
_entity.pdbx_description
1 polymer ?
#
loop_
_entity_poly.entity_id
_entity_poly.type
_entity_poly.pdbx_seq_one_letter_code
_entity_poly.pdbx_strand_id
1 'polypeptide(L)' 'MTDNRVVQGRMVTPGKLARIVEGDEILEADGIESADRTCPECGGDVLTVGYMPDVTAYRRGYKCQDCDWATVDDGQ' A
#
# COMPACT_ATOMS: atom_id res chain seq x y z
N MET A 1 -9.17 0.87 -13.61
CA MET A 1 -10.49 1.43 -13.24
C MET A 1 -10.44 1.66 -11.74
N THR A 2 -10.48 2.93 -11.35
CA THR A 2 -10.34 3.48 -9.99
C THR A 2 -9.17 2.89 -9.18
N ASP A 3 -7.96 3.21 -9.64
CA ASP A 3 -6.70 2.95 -8.96
C ASP A 3 -6.58 3.69 -7.62
N ASN A 4 -7.41 4.72 -7.38
CA ASN A 4 -7.38 5.50 -6.16
C ASN A 4 -8.27 4.88 -5.07
N ARG A 5 -7.79 4.89 -3.83
CA ARG A 5 -8.55 4.40 -2.67
C ARG A 5 -8.61 5.45 -1.57
N VAL A 6 -9.64 5.33 -0.73
CA VAL A 6 -9.77 6.16 0.46
C VAL A 6 -8.99 5.50 1.59
N VAL A 7 -8.05 6.24 2.17
CA VAL A 7 -7.26 5.86 3.34
C VAL A 7 -7.35 7.00 4.33
N GLN A 8 -7.81 6.70 5.54
CA GLN A 8 -8.00 7.64 6.64
C GLN A 8 -8.81 8.87 6.22
N GLY A 9 -9.89 8.64 5.46
CA GLY A 9 -10.76 9.69 4.93
C GLY A 9 -10.17 10.55 3.81
N ARG A 10 -8.99 10.20 3.27
CA ARG A 10 -8.32 10.92 2.18
C ARG A 10 -8.21 10.05 0.95
N MET A 11 -8.40 10.64 -0.23
CA MET A 11 -8.14 9.95 -1.49
C MET A 11 -6.63 9.82 -1.70
N VAL A 12 -6.17 8.59 -1.95
CA VAL A 12 -4.77 8.23 -2.15
C VAL A 12 -4.63 7.52 -3.49
N THR A 13 -3.64 7.96 -4.28
CA THR A 13 -3.26 7.31 -5.54
C THR A 13 -2.31 6.15 -5.25
N PRO A 14 -2.17 5.16 -6.16
CA PRO A 14 -1.28 4.03 -5.89
C PRO A 14 0.15 4.44 -5.60
N GLY A 15 0.70 5.36 -6.39
CA GLY A 15 2.04 5.88 -6.16
C GLY A 15 2.20 6.60 -4.81
N LYS A 16 1.15 7.27 -4.32
CA LYS A 16 1.19 7.89 -3.00
C LYS A 16 1.07 6.86 -1.88
N LEU A 17 0.24 5.83 -2.06
CA LEU A 17 0.10 4.73 -1.10
C LEU A 17 1.42 3.98 -0.96
N ALA A 18 2.03 3.61 -2.07
CA ALA A 18 3.30 2.91 -2.12
C ALA A 18 4.42 3.70 -1.42
N ARG A 19 4.54 5.02 -1.65
CA ARG A 19 5.50 5.86 -0.90
C ARG A 19 5.22 5.92 0.60
N ILE A 20 3.95 5.96 1.01
CA ILE A 20 3.59 5.95 2.44
C ILE A 20 4.03 4.64 3.09
N VAL A 21 3.88 3.52 2.38
CA VAL A 21 4.23 2.20 2.90
C VAL A 21 5.74 1.93 2.86
N GLU A 22 6.42 2.32 1.78
CA GLU A 22 7.88 2.20 1.63
C GLU A 22 8.63 3.14 2.60
N GLY A 23 8.11 4.35 2.82
CA GLY A 23 8.79 5.39 3.57
C GLY A 23 9.80 6.21 2.76
N ASP A 24 10.10 5.78 1.54
CA ASP A 24 11.04 6.39 0.61
C ASP A 24 10.42 6.68 -0.77
N GLU A 25 11.21 7.23 -1.69
CA GLU A 25 10.80 7.41 -3.09
C GLU A 25 10.69 6.06 -3.81
N ILE A 26 9.78 5.99 -4.78
CA ILE A 26 9.56 4.82 -5.61
C ILE A 26 9.68 5.20 -7.08
N LEU A 27 9.97 4.21 -7.92
CA LEU A 27 10.04 4.37 -9.35
C LEU A 27 8.65 4.26 -10.00
N GLU A 28 7.93 3.17 -9.70
CA GLU A 28 6.61 2.89 -10.28
C GLU A 28 5.69 2.18 -9.28
N ALA A 29 4.38 2.38 -9.40
CA ALA A 29 3.38 1.68 -8.59
C ALA A 29 2.28 1.09 -9.48
N ASP A 30 1.90 -0.13 -9.17
CA ASP A 30 0.74 -0.82 -9.74
C ASP A 30 -0.55 -0.35 -9.05
N GLY A 31 -1.71 -0.91 -9.41
CA GLY A 31 -3.00 -0.55 -8.84
C GLY A 31 -3.14 -0.87 -7.35
N ILE A 32 -4.15 -0.26 -6.71
CA ILE A 32 -4.51 -0.57 -5.32
C ILE A 32 -5.63 -1.62 -5.29
N GLU A 33 -5.37 -2.72 -4.58
CA GLU A 33 -6.32 -3.82 -4.38
C GLU A 33 -6.64 -4.00 -2.89
N SER A 34 -7.73 -4.70 -2.58
CA SER A 34 -8.03 -5.11 -1.20
C SER A 34 -7.16 -6.33 -0.87
N ALA A 35 -6.48 -6.31 0.26
CA ALA A 35 -5.70 -7.45 0.72
C ALA A 35 -6.61 -8.47 1.41
N ASP A 36 -6.33 -9.77 1.24
CA ASP A 36 -6.96 -10.86 2.00
C ASP A 36 -6.42 -10.95 3.44
N ARG A 37 -6.33 -9.80 4.12
CA ARG A 37 -5.90 -9.72 5.51
C ARG A 37 -6.56 -8.56 6.22
N THR A 38 -6.75 -8.73 7.52
CA THR A 38 -7.29 -7.67 8.40
C THR A 38 -6.15 -6.94 9.08
N CYS A 39 -6.34 -5.65 9.37
CA CYS A 39 -5.35 -4.88 10.09
C CYS A 39 -5.15 -5.45 11.51
N PRO A 40 -3.91 -5.74 11.93
CA PRO A 40 -3.64 -6.30 13.26
C PRO A 40 -3.83 -5.29 14.41
N GLU A 41 -3.85 -3.98 14.12
CA GLU A 41 -3.97 -2.94 15.15
C GLU A 41 -5.42 -2.56 15.44
N CYS A 42 -6.24 -2.36 14.41
CA CYS A 42 -7.62 -1.88 14.57
C CYS A 42 -8.70 -2.84 14.08
N GLY A 43 -8.33 -3.95 13.42
CA GLY A 43 -9.30 -4.87 12.83
C GLY A 43 -9.98 -4.37 11.54
N GLY A 44 -9.51 -3.26 10.96
CA GLY A 44 -10.05 -2.68 9.73
C GLY A 44 -9.56 -3.35 8.44
N ASP A 45 -10.07 -2.86 7.30
CA ASP A 45 -9.70 -3.33 5.98
C ASP A 45 -8.28 -2.89 5.60
N VAL A 46 -7.56 -3.79 4.93
CA VAL A 46 -6.20 -3.55 4.46
C VAL A 46 -6.19 -3.48 2.95
N LEU A 47 -5.50 -2.48 2.42
CA LEU A 47 -5.21 -2.35 1.00
C LEU A 47 -3.80 -2.87 0.73
N THR A 48 -3.61 -3.44 -0.45
CA THR A 48 -2.33 -3.83 -0.99
C THR A 48 -2.00 -3.00 -2.23
N VAL A 49 -0.73 -2.65 -2.39
CA VAL A 49 -0.20 -1.99 -3.59
C VAL A 49 1.12 -2.63 -3.95
N GLY A 50 1.22 -3.08 -5.20
CA GLY A 50 2.49 -3.50 -5.78
C GLY A 50 3.28 -2.28 -6.24
N TYR A 51 4.57 -2.23 -6.00
CA TYR A 51 5.41 -1.14 -6.50
C TYR A 51 6.85 -1.56 -6.68
N MET A 52 7.57 -0.78 -7.48
CA MET A 52 8.98 -0.91 -7.76
C MET A 52 9.71 0.27 -7.12
N PRO A 53 10.44 0.07 -6.01
CA PRO A 53 11.35 1.10 -5.50
C PRO A 53 12.54 1.30 -6.46
N ASP A 54 12.98 0.21 -7.10
CA ASP A 54 14.08 0.18 -8.07
C ASP A 54 13.70 -0.68 -9.29
N VAL A 55 14.43 -0.52 -10.39
CA VAL A 55 14.22 -1.30 -11.63
C VAL A 55 14.42 -2.82 -11.48
N THR A 56 15.01 -3.28 -10.37
CA THR A 56 15.27 -4.70 -10.09
C THR A 56 14.48 -5.27 -8.91
N ALA A 57 13.73 -4.42 -8.20
CA ALA A 57 13.02 -4.82 -7.00
C ALA A 57 11.52 -4.59 -7.19
N TYR A 58 10.73 -5.59 -6.80
CA TYR A 58 9.28 -5.47 -6.69
C TYR A 58 8.88 -5.80 -5.27
N ARG A 59 8.15 -4.89 -4.64
CA ARG A 59 7.68 -5.00 -3.26
C ARG A 59 6.16 -4.95 -3.24
N ARG A 60 5.57 -5.59 -2.24
CA ARG A 60 4.13 -5.49 -1.98
C ARG A 60 3.90 -4.78 -0.67
N GLY A 61 3.35 -3.57 -0.75
CA GLY A 61 3.00 -2.78 0.41
C GLY A 61 1.58 -3.05 0.87
N TYR A 62 1.37 -3.06 2.17
CA TYR A 62 0.08 -3.17 2.82
C TYR A 62 -0.18 -1.95 3.68
N LYS A 63 -1.38 -1.38 3.60
CA LYS A 63 -1.79 -0.21 4.38
C LYS A 63 -3.20 -0.40 4.90
N CYS A 64 -3.40 -0.16 6.20
CA CYS A 64 -4.76 -0.10 6.75
C CYS A 64 -5.49 1.16 6.27
N GLN A 65 -6.78 1.01 5.96
CA GLN A 65 -7.63 2.14 5.57
C GLN A 65 -7.99 3.05 6.74
N ASP A 66 -7.96 2.56 7.97
CA ASP A 66 -8.48 3.28 9.14
C ASP A 66 -7.40 3.81 10.08
N CYS A 67 -6.24 3.16 10.15
CA CYS A 67 -5.15 3.51 11.08
C CYS A 67 -3.78 3.67 10.41
N ASP A 68 -2.78 4.03 11.20
CA ASP A 68 -1.44 4.33 10.72
C ASP A 68 -0.62 3.08 10.33
N TRP A 69 -1.09 1.88 10.69
CA TRP A 69 -0.44 0.63 10.35
C TRP A 69 -0.16 0.47 8.85
N ALA A 70 1.09 0.17 8.54
CA ALA A 70 1.57 -0.21 7.22
C ALA A 70 2.68 -1.26 7.36
N THR A 71 2.81 -2.14 6.38
CA THR A 71 3.94 -3.08 6.31
C THR A 71 4.30 -3.33 4.86
N VAL A 72 5.58 -3.56 4.61
CA VAL A 72 6.07 -4.08 3.33
C VAL A 72 6.26 -5.58 3.48
N ASP A 73 5.90 -6.34 2.46
CA ASP A 73 6.32 -7.73 2.33
C ASP A 73 7.43 -7.80 1.28
N ASP A 74 8.60 -8.25 1.73
CA ASP A 74 9.82 -8.38 0.95
C ASP A 74 9.97 -9.72 0.22
N GLY A 75 9.00 -10.64 0.34
CA GLY A 75 8.93 -11.88 -0.43
C GLY A 75 10.16 -12.79 -0.28
N GLN A 76 10.54 -13.13 0.96
CA GLN A 76 11.54 -14.18 1.24
C GLN A 76 11.01 -15.59 0.90
#